data_AF-A0A2H2ZVV7-F1
#
_entry.id   AF-A0A2H2ZVV7-F1
#
_cell.length_a   1.000
_cell.length_b   1.000
_cell.length_c   1.000
_cell.angle_alpha   90.00
_cell.angle_beta   90.00
_cell.angle_gamma   90.00
#
_symmetry.space_group_name_H-M   'P 1'
#
loop_
_entity.id
_entity.type
_entity.pdbx_description
1 polymer ?
#
loop_
_entity_poly.entity_id
_entity_poly.type
_entity_poly.pdbx_seq_one_letter_code
_entity_poly.pdbx_strand_id
1 'polypeptide(L)'
;MTEKTKLNVQSFPRPPRLEKTSRHLRITYKDVEIADTHDAYWMLETHHPPSASSNRLSFYAGPWDCFVDGERVDPQPGDFYGGWVTSEIEGIVKGRTGNLDPVV
;
A
#
# COMPACT_ATOMS: atom_id res chain seq x y z
N MET A 1 7.53 -19.24 9.35
CA MET A 1 6.95 -18.12 8.60
C MET A 1 5.73 -18.66 7.88
N THR A 2 4.54 -18.11 8.12
CA THR A 2 3.33 -18.52 7.41
C THR A 2 3.45 -18.04 5.97
N GLU A 3 3.29 -18.93 5.01
CA GLU A 3 3.30 -18.58 3.58
C GLU A 3 2.11 -17.65 3.31
N LYS A 4 2.38 -16.43 2.83
CA LYS A 4 1.34 -15.44 2.51
C LYS A 4 0.75 -15.77 1.15
N THR A 5 -0.58 -15.77 1.04
CA THR A 5 -1.25 -15.86 -0.26
C THR A 5 -0.86 -14.66 -1.11
N LYS A 6 -0.30 -14.93 -2.30
CA LYS A 6 0.06 -13.89 -3.26
C LYS A 6 -1.19 -13.20 -3.83
N LEU A 7 -1.11 -11.88 -3.98
CA LEU A 7 -2.15 -11.03 -4.53
C LEU A 7 -1.57 -10.24 -5.70
N ASN A 8 -2.21 -10.37 -6.85
CA ASN A 8 -1.76 -9.71 -8.06
C ASN A 8 -2.40 -8.32 -8.18
N VAL A 9 -1.60 -7.26 -8.26
CA VAL A 9 -2.11 -5.86 -8.31
C VAL A 9 -3.01 -5.60 -9.52
N GLN A 10 -2.79 -6.31 -10.64
CA GLN A 10 -3.64 -6.21 -11.83
C GLN A 10 -5.02 -6.86 -11.64
N SER A 11 -5.20 -7.70 -10.62
CA SER A 11 -6.49 -8.32 -10.30
C SER A 11 -7.40 -7.43 -9.43
N PHE A 12 -6.89 -6.32 -8.90
CA PHE A 12 -7.66 -5.41 -8.07
C PHE A 12 -8.72 -4.64 -8.87
N PRO A 13 -9.91 -4.38 -8.28
CA PRO A 13 -11.05 -3.86 -9.03
C PRO A 13 -10.92 -2.37 -9.35
N ARG A 14 -11.77 -1.94 -10.30
CA ARG A 14 -12.10 -0.54 -10.54
C ARG A 14 -13.62 -0.37 -10.59
N PRO A 15 -14.23 0.55 -9.80
CA PRO A 15 -13.62 1.48 -8.85
C PRO A 15 -12.86 0.77 -7.72
N PRO A 16 -11.93 1.45 -7.04
CA PRO A 16 -11.15 0.86 -5.96
C PRO A 16 -12.05 0.30 -4.87
N ARG A 17 -11.62 -0.83 -4.32
CA ARG A 17 -12.34 -1.51 -3.23
C ARG A 17 -11.71 -1.13 -1.90
N LEU A 18 -12.52 -0.61 -0.99
CA LEU A 18 -12.10 -0.29 0.37
C LEU A 18 -12.52 -1.40 1.32
N GLU A 19 -11.57 -2.08 1.92
CA GLU A 19 -11.83 -3.20 2.83
C GLU A 19 -11.39 -2.86 4.25
N LYS A 20 -12.21 -3.22 5.23
CA LYS A 20 -11.77 -3.16 6.63
C LYS A 20 -10.74 -4.26 6.87
N THR A 21 -9.65 -3.94 7.56
CA THR A 21 -8.59 -4.91 7.87
C THR A 21 -8.25 -4.88 9.34
N SER A 22 -7.99 -6.06 9.90
CA SER A 22 -7.51 -6.26 11.27
C SER A 22 -5.99 -6.46 11.33
N ARG A 23 -5.30 -6.25 10.22
CA ARG A 23 -3.83 -6.35 10.13
C ARG A 23 -3.20 -5.30 11.02
N HIS A 24 -2.04 -5.63 11.60
CA HIS A 24 -1.33 -4.70 12.46
C HIS A 24 -0.61 -3.67 11.60
N LEU A 25 -1.04 -2.41 11.68
CA LEU A 25 -0.43 -1.30 10.97
C LEU A 25 0.37 -0.44 11.94
N ARG A 26 1.62 -0.16 11.59
CA ARG A 26 2.48 0.74 12.36
C ARG A 26 3.14 1.76 11.46
N ILE A 27 3.14 3.02 11.88
CA ILE A 27 3.72 4.16 11.15
C ILE A 27 4.60 4.95 12.11
N THR A 28 5.86 5.11 11.75
CA THR A 28 6.84 5.91 12.50
C THR A 28 7.52 6.94 11.60
N TYR A 29 7.91 8.08 12.17
CA TYR A 29 8.70 9.11 11.48
C TYR A 29 9.76 9.68 12.42
N LYS A 30 11.04 9.56 12.05
CA LYS A 30 12.18 10.04 12.86
C LYS A 30 12.07 9.57 14.32
N ASP A 31 11.85 8.27 14.49
CA ASP A 31 11.70 7.59 15.79
C ASP A 31 10.45 7.97 16.61
N VAL A 32 9.54 8.77 16.05
CA VAL A 32 8.25 9.09 16.67
C VAL A 32 7.16 8.19 16.09
N GLU A 33 6.41 7.51 16.97
CA GLU A 33 5.24 6.73 16.57
C GLU A 33 4.07 7.66 16.25
N ILE A 34 3.59 7.56 15.00
CA ILE A 34 2.46 8.34 14.50
C ILE A 34 1.16 7.56 14.68
N ALA A 35 1.20 6.23 14.44
CA ALA A 35 0.08 5.33 14.63
C ALA A 35 0.55 3.89 14.84
N ASP A 36 -0.18 3.17 15.70
CA ASP A 36 -0.13 1.71 15.89
C ASP A 36 -1.59 1.24 16.05
N THR A 37 -2.11 0.43 15.12
CA THR A 37 -3.53 0.08 15.09
C THR A 37 -3.81 -1.26 14.41
N HIS A 38 -4.93 -1.87 14.78
CA HIS A 38 -5.58 -2.98 14.05
C HIS A 38 -6.95 -2.56 13.49
N ASP A 39 -7.32 -1.27 13.58
CA ASP A 39 -8.57 -0.72 13.06
C ASP A 39 -8.28 0.20 11.89
N ALA A 40 -8.08 -0.41 10.72
CA ALA A 40 -7.70 0.29 9.51
C ALA A 40 -8.50 -0.17 8.29
N TYR A 41 -8.31 0.55 7.19
CA TYR A 41 -8.88 0.21 5.90
C TYR A 41 -7.78 0.05 4.86
N TRP A 42 -7.94 -0.95 4.00
CA TRP A 42 -7.08 -1.20 2.87
C TRP A 42 -7.80 -0.79 1.59
N MET A 43 -7.18 0.13 0.83
CA MET A 43 -7.66 0.54 -0.48
C MET A 43 -6.95 -0.29 -1.55
N LEU A 44 -7.70 -1.16 -2.21
CA LEU A 44 -7.23 -2.03 -3.28
C LEU A 44 -7.59 -1.39 -4.62
N GLU A 45 -6.58 -0.88 -5.30
CA GLU A 45 -6.70 -0.25 -6.61
C GLU A 45 -5.67 -0.82 -7.57
N THR A 46 -6.08 -0.97 -8.83
CA THR A 46 -5.17 -1.26 -9.94
C THR A 46 -4.36 -0.01 -10.32
N HIS A 47 -3.91 0.12 -11.56
CA HIS A 47 -2.90 1.10 -11.98
C HIS A 47 -3.35 2.54 -12.24
N HIS A 48 -4.47 2.98 -11.68
CA HIS A 48 -5.01 4.31 -11.97
C HIS A 48 -4.92 5.21 -10.74
N PRO A 49 -4.74 6.53 -10.93
CA PRO A 49 -4.77 7.46 -9.81
C PRO A 49 -6.08 7.28 -9.05
N PRO A 50 -6.03 7.31 -7.71
CA PRO A 50 -7.17 6.96 -6.89
C PRO A 50 -8.35 7.86 -7.19
N SER A 51 -9.45 7.22 -7.59
CA SER A 51 -10.74 7.90 -7.85
C SER A 51 -11.62 7.97 -6.60
N ALA A 52 -11.20 7.34 -5.50
CA ALA A 52 -11.99 7.24 -4.28
C ALA A 52 -12.02 8.55 -3.49
N SER A 53 -13.18 9.22 -3.49
CA SER A 53 -13.55 10.22 -2.49
C SER A 53 -13.95 9.50 -1.19
N SER A 54 -12.98 9.06 -0.39
CA SER A 54 -13.26 8.59 0.96
C SER A 54 -13.15 9.75 1.94
N ASN A 55 -14.07 9.90 2.90
CA ASN A 55 -13.96 10.86 4.01
C ASN A 55 -12.92 10.39 5.05
N ARG A 56 -11.75 9.95 4.57
CA ARG A 56 -10.68 9.35 5.36
C ARG A 56 -9.38 10.03 4.99
N LEU A 57 -8.52 10.16 5.99
CA LEU A 57 -7.15 10.61 5.78
C LEU A 57 -6.34 9.50 5.11
N SER A 58 -5.63 9.86 4.05
CA SER A 58 -4.63 9.01 3.39
C SER A 58 -3.34 9.81 3.19
N PHE A 59 -2.20 9.13 3.19
CA PHE A 59 -0.89 9.75 2.96
C PHE A 59 0.03 8.77 2.22
N TYR A 60 1.07 9.33 1.60
CA TYR A 60 2.05 8.58 0.83
C TYR A 60 3.01 7.88 1.79
N ALA A 61 3.33 6.61 1.57
CA ALA A 61 4.23 5.86 2.45
C ALA A 61 5.68 6.35 2.41
N GLY A 62 6.14 6.90 1.27
CA GLY A 62 7.56 7.22 1.02
C GLY A 62 8.36 7.94 2.12
N PRO A 63 7.84 9.00 2.77
CA PRO A 63 8.58 9.71 3.82
C PRO A 63 8.47 9.08 5.21
N TRP A 64 7.74 7.97 5.38
CA TRP A 64 7.48 7.32 6.67
C TRP A 64 8.06 5.91 6.70
N ASP A 65 8.34 5.40 7.89
CA ASP A 65 8.57 3.98 8.10
C ASP A 65 7.22 3.33 8.43
N CYS A 66 6.69 2.60 7.45
CA CYS A 66 5.39 1.93 7.54
C CYS A 66 5.55 0.41 7.58
N PHE A 67 4.74 -0.26 8.39
CA PHE A 67 4.73 -1.70 8.56
C PHE A 67 3.32 -2.26 8.49
N VAL A 68 3.21 -3.47 7.93
CA VAL A 68 1.98 -4.28 7.89
C VAL A 68 2.29 -5.67 8.42
N ASP A 69 1.67 -6.05 9.53
CA ASP A 69 1.94 -7.31 10.25
C ASP A 69 3.44 -7.50 10.55
N GLY A 70 4.11 -6.40 10.92
CA GLY A 70 5.55 -6.35 11.18
C GLY A 70 6.45 -6.36 9.94
N GLU A 71 5.90 -6.49 8.73
CA GLU A 71 6.65 -6.38 7.49
C GLU A 71 6.74 -4.92 7.04
N ARG A 72 7.96 -4.45 6.73
CA ARG A 72 8.15 -3.10 6.20
C ARG A 72 7.57 -3.00 4.79
N VAL A 73 6.82 -1.95 4.52
CA VAL A 73 6.29 -1.70 3.18
C VAL A 73 7.37 -1.07 2.28
N ASP A 74 7.33 -1.41 1.01
CA ASP A 74 8.13 -0.74 -0.02
C ASP A 74 7.25 0.26 -0.78
N PRO A 75 7.56 1.57 -0.72
CA PRO A 75 6.80 2.57 -1.45
C PRO A 75 6.98 2.40 -2.95
N GLN A 76 5.94 2.71 -3.72
CA GLN A 76 6.06 2.78 -5.18
C GLN A 76 7.14 3.79 -5.59
N PRO A 77 7.93 3.49 -6.63
CA PRO A 77 8.92 4.44 -7.13
C PRO A 77 8.26 5.77 -7.54
N GLY A 78 8.84 6.90 -7.15
CA GLY A 78 8.32 8.23 -7.50
C GLY A 78 7.27 8.77 -6.53
N ASP A 79 6.64 9.88 -6.91
CA ASP A 79 5.78 10.71 -6.05
C ASP A 79 4.39 10.97 -6.64
N PHE A 80 4.00 10.21 -7.68
CA PHE A 80 2.73 10.42 -8.39
C PHE A 80 1.59 9.50 -7.91
N TYR A 81 1.85 8.20 -7.72
CA TYR A 81 0.80 7.22 -7.44
C TYR A 81 0.56 6.98 -5.94
N GLY A 82 1.60 7.16 -5.10
CA GLY A 82 1.48 7.07 -3.65
C GLY A 82 1.17 5.68 -3.09
N GLY A 83 1.17 4.64 -3.92
CA GLY A 83 0.99 3.26 -3.49
C GLY A 83 2.23 2.69 -2.80
N TRP A 84 2.10 1.48 -2.30
CA TRP A 84 3.16 0.71 -1.65
C TRP A 84 2.86 -0.78 -1.76
N VAL A 85 3.85 -1.62 -1.49
CA VAL A 85 3.74 -3.08 -1.55
C VAL A 85 4.35 -3.76 -0.33
N THR A 86 3.93 -5.00 -0.10
CA THR A 86 4.52 -5.98 0.80
C THR A 86 4.84 -7.23 -0.03
N SER A 87 5.57 -8.19 0.52
CA SER A 87 5.95 -9.44 -0.14
C SER A 87 4.77 -10.30 -0.59
N GLU A 88 3.55 -10.04 -0.14
CA GLU A 88 2.36 -10.74 -0.64
C GLU A 88 1.82 -10.13 -1.94
N ILE A 89 2.22 -8.91 -2.30
CA ILE A 89 1.80 -8.24 -3.53
C ILE A 89 2.77 -8.60 -4.64
N GLU A 90 2.22 -8.96 -5.79
CA GLU A 90 2.98 -9.23 -7.00
C GLU A 90 2.42 -8.46 -8.19
N GLY A 91 3.23 -8.36 -9.25
CA GLY A 91 2.81 -7.85 -10.55
C GLY A 91 3.49 -6.53 -10.93
N ILE A 92 2.93 -5.83 -11.93
CA ILE A 92 3.52 -4.58 -12.43
C ILE A 92 2.97 -3.43 -11.61
N VAL A 93 3.87 -2.78 -10.87
CA VAL A 93 3.54 -1.67 -10.00
C VAL A 93 3.97 -0.37 -10.68
N LYS A 94 3.00 0.45 -11.10
CA LYS A 94 3.32 1.74 -11.74
C LYS A 94 3.90 2.72 -10.72
N GLY A 95 5.01 3.33 -11.07
CA GLY A 95 5.72 4.35 -10.32
C GLY A 95 6.23 5.45 -11.25
N ARG A 96 7.52 5.78 -11.14
CA ARG A 96 8.18 6.88 -11.84
C ARG A 96 8.19 6.71 -13.37
N THR A 97 8.31 5.49 -13.88
CA THR A 97 8.40 5.21 -15.33
C THR A 97 7.13 4.57 -15.89
N GLY A 98 6.06 4.50 -15.08
CA GLY A 98 4.78 3.92 -15.48
C GLY A 98 4.87 2.40 -15.58
N ASN A 99 4.56 1.84 -16.75
CA ASN A 99 4.56 0.38 -16.94
C ASN A 99 5.96 -0.26 -17.05
N LEU A 100 7.01 0.55 -17.01
CA LEU A 100 8.41 0.10 -17.10
C LEU A 100 9.07 -0.05 -15.72
N ASP A 101 8.34 0.26 -14.65
CA ASP A 101 8.80 0.07 -13.28
C ASP A 101 8.89 -1.42 -12.93
N PRO A 102 9.77 -1.81 -11.98
CA PRO A 102 10.06 -3.20 -11.69
C PRO A 102 8.81 -4.01 -11.31
N VAL A 103 8.81 -5.28 -11.72
CA VAL A 103 7.87 -6.28 -11.21
C VAL A 103 8.25 -6.58 -9.76
N VAL A 104 7.26 -6.52 -8.87
CA VAL A 104 7.40 -6.92 -7.47
C VAL A 104 6.89 -8.35 -7.27
#